data_AF-B2JXZ3-F1
#
_entry.id   AF-B2JXZ3-F1
#
_cell.length_a   1.000
_cell.length_b   1.000
_cell.length_c   1.000
_cell.angle_alpha   90.00
_cell.angle_beta   90.00
_cell.angle_gamma   90.00
#
_symmetry.space_group_name_H-M   'P 1'
#
loop_
_entity.id
_entity.type
_entity.pdbx_description
1 polymer ?
#
loop_
_entity_poly.entity_id
_entity_poly.type
_entity_poly.pdbx_seq_one_letter_code
_entity_poly.pdbx_strand_id
1 'polypeptide(L)'
;MRETTKTLFVASEDIATALSLLESIEVEVGFDSDDPESIELAILAVEEAINTRLSGHRGDARIESAILRVKLDFRCAILDQASSGDDDDEAINSVHTLH
;
A
#
# COMPACT_ATOMS: atom_id res chain seq x y z
N MET A 1 22.33 -40.54 -7.82
CA MET A 1 21.52 -39.42 -8.36
C MET A 1 21.50 -38.36 -7.28
N ARG A 2 22.04 -37.16 -7.56
CA ARG A 2 22.14 -36.09 -6.55
C ARG A 2 20.88 -35.25 -6.65
N GLU A 3 20.10 -35.23 -5.58
CA GLU A 3 18.94 -34.36 -5.41
C GLU A 3 19.38 -32.89 -5.51
N THR A 4 19.07 -32.25 -6.64
CA THR A 4 19.16 -30.81 -6.80
C THR A 4 17.90 -30.17 -6.20
N THR A 5 17.82 -30.11 -4.86
CA THR A 5 16.92 -29.19 -4.16
C THR A 5 17.48 -27.77 -4.28
N LYS A 6 17.38 -27.18 -5.46
CA LYS A 6 17.78 -25.78 -5.73
C LYS A 6 16.55 -24.94 -6.10
N THR A 7 15.46 -25.12 -5.36
CA THR A 7 14.17 -24.45 -5.64
C THR A 7 13.45 -24.07 -4.34
N LEU A 8 14.14 -23.49 -3.36
CA LEU A 8 13.42 -22.89 -2.21
C LEU A 8 14.02 -21.58 -1.68
N PHE A 9 15.28 -21.27 -1.97
CA PHE A 9 15.95 -20.08 -1.39
C PHE A 9 16.01 -18.86 -2.32
N VAL A 10 15.77 -19.03 -3.63
CA VAL A 10 15.89 -17.95 -4.64
C VAL A 10 14.64 -17.05 -4.72
N ALA A 11 13.54 -17.41 -4.05
CA ALA A 11 12.30 -16.62 -4.05
C ALA A 11 12.21 -15.56 -2.92
N SER A 12 13.17 -15.51 -1.99
CA SER A 12 13.03 -14.61 -0.82
C SER A 12 13.45 -13.17 -1.10
N GLU A 13 14.39 -12.94 -2.01
CA GLU A 13 14.89 -11.59 -2.30
C GLU A 13 13.84 -10.73 -3.03
N ASP A 14 13.07 -11.34 -3.94
CA ASP A 14 11.98 -10.67 -4.65
C ASP A 14 10.84 -10.26 -3.70
N ILE A 15 10.53 -11.12 -2.72
CA ILE A 15 9.50 -10.87 -1.71
C ILE A 15 9.96 -9.79 -0.73
N ALA A 16 11.18 -9.87 -0.22
CA ALA A 16 11.72 -8.87 0.70
C ALA A 16 11.77 -7.48 0.04
N THR A 17 12.15 -7.43 -1.23
CA THR A 17 12.14 -6.20 -2.04
C THR A 17 10.72 -5.66 -2.20
N ALA A 18 9.74 -6.50 -2.56
CA ALA A 18 8.35 -6.09 -2.70
C ALA A 18 7.75 -5.59 -1.38
N LEU A 19 8.07 -6.23 -0.25
CA LEU A 19 7.62 -5.79 1.07
C LEU A 19 8.26 -4.47 1.50
N SER A 20 9.55 -4.29 1.25
CA SER A 20 10.23 -3.01 1.50
C SER A 20 9.66 -1.89 0.64
N LEU A 21 9.36 -2.18 -0.63
CA LEU A 21 8.68 -1.25 -1.51
C LEU A 21 7.29 -0.88 -1.01
N LEU A 22 6.54 -1.83 -0.45
CA LEU A 22 5.21 -1.63 0.18
C LEU A 22 5.29 -0.76 1.44
N GLU A 23 6.30 -0.97 2.28
CA GLU A 23 6.51 -0.19 3.51
C GLU A 23 6.91 1.27 3.20
N SER A 24 7.63 1.49 2.10
CA SER A 24 8.04 2.83 1.66
C SER A 24 7.02 3.48 0.71
N ILE A 25 5.79 2.96 0.61
CA ILE A 25 4.74 3.59 -0.20
C ILE A 25 4.20 4.79 0.56
N GLU A 26 4.48 5.96 0.01
CA GLU A 26 3.84 7.21 0.37
C GLU A 26 3.11 7.71 -0.87
N VAL A 27 1.80 7.93 -0.74
CA VAL A 27 0.96 8.46 -1.81
C VAL A 27 0.19 9.63 -1.25
N GLU A 28 0.44 10.81 -1.80
CA GLU A 28 -0.35 12.00 -1.54
C GLU A 28 -1.59 12.00 -2.44
N VAL A 29 -2.77 12.05 -1.83
CA VAL A 29 -4.06 12.18 -2.53
C VAL A 29 -4.89 13.27 -1.89
N GLY A 30 -5.49 14.12 -2.72
CA GLY A 30 -6.50 15.08 -2.29
C GLY A 30 -7.89 14.52 -2.58
N PHE A 31 -8.80 14.62 -1.62
CA PHE A 31 -10.21 14.28 -1.77
C PHE A 31 -11.08 15.23 -0.96
N ASP A 32 -12.33 15.39 -1.39
CA ASP A 32 -13.35 16.11 -0.64
C ASP A 32 -14.03 15.14 0.34
N SER A 33 -13.92 15.40 1.65
CA SER A 33 -14.53 14.57 2.70
C SER A 33 -16.06 14.54 2.66
N ASP A 34 -16.67 15.59 2.12
CA ASP A 34 -18.12 15.70 1.94
C ASP A 34 -18.63 15.01 0.67
N ASP A 35 -17.74 14.64 -0.25
CA ASP A 35 -18.09 14.01 -1.52
C ASP A 35 -17.65 12.54 -1.54
N PRO A 36 -18.61 11.59 -1.45
CA PRO A 36 -18.28 10.17 -1.44
C PRO A 36 -17.61 9.70 -2.74
N GLU A 37 -17.89 10.34 -3.87
CA GLU A 37 -17.27 10.02 -5.15
C GLU A 37 -15.78 10.40 -5.14
N SER A 38 -15.44 11.58 -4.62
CA SER A 38 -14.06 12.05 -4.44
C SER A 38 -13.26 11.12 -3.50
N ILE A 39 -13.87 10.64 -2.42
CA ILE A 39 -13.27 9.64 -1.52
C ILE A 39 -12.97 8.33 -2.25
N GLU A 40 -13.94 7.80 -3.01
CA GLU A 40 -13.74 6.57 -3.78
C GLU A 40 -12.65 6.73 -4.85
N LEU A 41 -12.57 7.90 -5.50
CA LEU A 41 -11.52 8.21 -6.47
C LEU A 41 -10.13 8.27 -5.82
N ALA A 42 -9.99 8.82 -4.62
CA ALA A 42 -8.72 8.82 -3.89
C ALA A 42 -8.28 7.40 -3.50
N ILE A 43 -9.21 6.57 -3.02
CA ILE A 43 -8.93 5.16 -2.74
C ILE A 43 -8.44 4.46 -4.02
N LEU A 44 -9.16 4.63 -5.14
CA LEU A 44 -8.77 4.04 -6.42
C LEU A 44 -7.39 4.53 -6.90
N ALA A 45 -7.08 5.81 -6.75
CA ALA A 45 -5.80 6.38 -7.13
C ALA A 45 -4.64 5.76 -6.31
N VAL A 46 -4.80 5.64 -4.99
CA VAL A 46 -3.80 4.97 -4.13
C VAL A 46 -3.65 3.51 -4.52
N GLU A 47 -4.77 2.80 -4.72
CA GLU A 47 -4.75 1.40 -5.13
C GLU A 47 -4.04 1.20 -6.47
N GLU A 48 -4.25 2.09 -7.44
CA GLU A 48 -3.60 2.06 -8.74
C GLU A 48 -2.11 2.36 -8.65
N ALA A 49 -1.70 3.31 -7.80
CA ALA A 49 -0.30 3.62 -7.54
C ALA A 49 0.44 2.40 -6.96
N ILE A 50 -0.15 1.73 -5.95
CA ILE A 50 0.38 0.48 -5.38
C ILE A 50 0.47 -0.60 -6.46
N ASN A 51 -0.59 -0.76 -7.25
CA ASN A 51 -0.65 -1.76 -8.31
C ASN A 51 0.42 -1.54 -9.39
N THR A 52 0.68 -0.29 -9.75
CA THR A 52 1.67 0.09 -10.76
C THR A 52 3.08 -0.17 -10.25
N ARG A 53 3.35 0.21 -9.00
CA ARG A 53 4.67 0.03 -8.37
C ARG A 53 5.04 -1.44 -8.17
N LEU A 54 4.04 -2.31 -7.95
CA LEU A 54 4.23 -3.75 -7.73
C LEU A 54 3.84 -4.60 -8.93
N SER A 55 3.60 -3.99 -10.08
CA SER A 55 3.25 -4.70 -11.32
C SER A 55 4.29 -5.78 -11.68
N GLY A 56 5.57 -5.53 -11.41
CA GLY A 56 6.68 -6.47 -11.63
C GLY A 56 6.76 -7.63 -10.63
N HIS A 57 6.04 -7.55 -9.51
CA HIS A 57 6.08 -8.53 -8.41
C HIS A 57 4.76 -9.29 -8.26
N ARG A 58 3.85 -9.16 -9.24
CA ARG A 58 2.58 -9.88 -9.23
C ARG A 58 2.76 -11.37 -9.47
N GLY A 59 1.93 -12.16 -8.79
CA GLY A 59 1.87 -13.61 -8.95
C GLY A 59 2.35 -14.42 -7.74
N ASP A 60 3.02 -13.80 -6.76
CA ASP A 60 3.28 -14.43 -5.46
C ASP A 60 2.12 -14.15 -4.48
N ALA A 61 1.54 -15.20 -3.90
CA ALA A 61 0.40 -15.08 -2.99
C ALA A 61 0.70 -14.24 -1.73
N ARG A 62 1.96 -14.22 -1.27
CA ARG A 62 2.38 -13.42 -0.11
C ARG A 62 2.45 -11.94 -0.47
N ILE A 63 2.97 -11.63 -1.66
CA ILE A 63 3.04 -10.26 -2.16
C ILE A 63 1.62 -9.74 -2.42
N GLU A 64 0.77 -10.53 -3.08
CA GLU A 64 -0.65 -10.17 -3.28
C GLU A 64 -1.38 -9.97 -1.95
N SER A 65 -1.13 -10.81 -0.94
CA SER A 65 -1.71 -10.61 0.40
C SER A 65 -1.21 -9.33 1.08
N ALA A 66 0.07 -9.00 0.92
CA ALA A 66 0.65 -7.77 1.46
C ALA A 66 0.10 -6.53 0.74
N ILE A 67 -0.06 -6.59 -0.58
CA ILE A 67 -0.72 -5.55 -1.39
C ILE A 67 -2.13 -5.29 -0.87
N LEU A 68 -2.94 -6.35 -0.68
CA LEU A 68 -4.30 -6.22 -0.18
C LEU A 68 -4.35 -5.58 1.21
N ARG A 69 -3.39 -5.93 2.08
CA ARG A 69 -3.32 -5.38 3.43
C ARG A 69 -2.98 -3.89 3.42
N VAL A 70 -2.01 -3.46 2.61
CA VAL A 70 -1.64 -2.04 2.47
C VAL A 70 -2.77 -1.24 1.84
N LYS A 71 -3.43 -1.75 0.80
CA LYS A 71 -4.62 -1.11 0.22
C LYS A 71 -5.73 -0.88 1.24
N LEU A 72 -5.99 -1.89 2.07
CA LEU A 72 -6.99 -1.80 3.13
C LEU A 72 -6.60 -0.75 4.17
N ASP A 73 -5.33 -0.68 4.54
CA ASP A 73 -4.79 0.29 5.49
C ASP A 73 -5.01 1.73 5.00
N PHE A 74 -4.61 2.01 3.76
CA PHE A 74 -4.86 3.31 3.12
C PHE A 74 -6.35 3.64 3.00
N ARG A 75 -7.18 2.65 2.64
CA ARG A 75 -8.63 2.85 2.57
C ARG A 75 -9.21 3.21 3.94
N CYS A 76 -8.77 2.52 4.99
CA CYS A 76 -9.17 2.86 6.35
C CYS A 76 -8.71 4.26 6.73
N ALA A 77 -7.47 4.64 6.43
CA ALA A 77 -6.95 5.98 6.70
C ALA A 77 -7.75 7.08 5.99
N ILE A 78 -8.05 6.91 4.70
CA ILE A 78 -8.86 7.86 3.92
C ILE A 78 -10.28 7.98 4.50
N LEU A 79 -10.92 6.86 4.84
CA LEU A 79 -12.26 6.87 5.41
C LEU A 79 -12.29 7.45 6.83
N ASP A 80 -11.25 7.22 7.62
CA ASP A 80 -11.07 7.79 8.95
C ASP A 80 -10.92 9.31 8.86
N GLN A 81 -10.05 9.80 7.96
CA GLN A 81 -9.91 11.23 7.66
C GLN A 81 -11.22 11.86 7.16
N ALA A 82 -11.94 11.19 6.25
CA ALA A 82 -13.23 11.66 5.75
C ALA A 82 -14.30 11.70 6.86
N SER A 83 -14.33 10.69 7.73
CA SER A 83 -15.30 10.61 8.82
C SER A 83 -14.96 11.53 9.99
N SER A 84 -13.70 11.95 10.14
CA SER A 84 -13.26 12.76 11.26
C SER A 84 -13.79 14.19 11.21
N GLY A 85 -14.31 14.67 10.07
CA GLY A 85 -15.30 15.77 9.89
C GLY A 85 -15.11 17.13 10.60
N ASP A 86 -14.12 17.28 11.46
CA ASP A 86 -13.92 18.41 12.36
C ASP A 86 -12.47 18.88 12.22
N ASP A 87 -12.37 20.13 11.79
CA ASP A 87 -11.38 21.14 12.13
C ASP A 87 -10.07 20.62 12.77
N ASP A 88 -8.97 20.69 12.03
CA ASP A 88 -8.02 21.78 12.28
C ASP A 88 -6.88 21.81 11.26
N ASP A 89 -6.55 23.05 10.95
CA ASP A 89 -5.40 23.58 10.25
C ASP A 89 -4.09 23.09 10.90
N GLU A 90 -3.64 21.85 10.61
CA GLU A 90 -2.25 21.51 10.84
C GLU A 90 -1.76 20.46 9.85
N ALA A 91 -0.78 20.85 9.06
CA ALA A 91 0.02 20.00 8.21
C ALA A 91 0.61 18.82 9.00
N ILE A 92 -0.13 17.72 9.11
CA ILE A 92 0.46 16.42 9.47
C ILE A 92 1.10 15.84 8.22
N ASN A 93 2.30 16.36 7.97
CA ASN A 93 3.45 15.62 7.50
C ASN A 93 3.57 14.35 8.38
N SER A 94 2.73 13.33 8.13
CA SER A 94 2.79 12.06 8.83
C SER A 94 3.98 11.26 8.30
N VAL A 95 5.16 11.72 8.70
CA VAL A 95 6.40 10.98 8.60
C VAL A 95 6.28 9.80 9.56
N HIS A 96 5.73 8.69 9.07
CA HIS A 96 5.86 7.41 9.76
C HIS A 96 7.27 6.86 9.48
N THR A 97 8.26 7.37 10.23
CA THR A 97 9.53 6.66 10.39
C THR A 97 9.34 5.60 11.47
N LEU A 98 9.18 4.34 11.07
CA LEU A 98 9.29 3.19 11.97
C LEU A 98 10.79 2.89 12.18
N HIS A 99 11.23 2.91 13.44
CA HIS A 99 12.59 2.66 13.90
C HIS A 99 12.70 1.30 14.60
#